data_AF-K3WA66-F1
#
_entry.id   AF-K3WA66-F1
#
_cell.length_a   1.000
_cell.length_b   1.000
_cell.length_c   1.000
_cell.angle_alpha   90.00
_cell.angle_beta   90.00
_cell.angle_gamma   90.00
#
_symmetry.space_group_name_H-M   'P 1'
#
loop_
_entity.id
_entity.type
_entity.pdbx_description
1 polymer ?
#
loop_
_entity_poly.entity_id
_entity_poly.type
_entity_poly.pdbx_seq_one_letter_code
_entity_poly.pdbx_strand_id
1 'polypeptide(L)'
;MEATAVGSSDANRGHVMPIALHFSVQTSSAVTQLSLESKLTKKRKTVLGADVNTRLVVIFIDDINLPKVERHGAQPPIELLRQYLEFKGFYDRDKFFWKEVTDSVLLALGGLPSGGRHPVCPRFIRHFAAVFCLPSSDEESMKQIFQTIMSAHIAFCGTFSKSAKDVLLQLVDTTCQFRRKPIASHTI
;
A
#
# COMPACT_ATOMS: atom_id res chain seq x y z
N MET A 1 7.12 42.12 30.63
CA MET A 1 8.05 41.21 29.94
C MET A 1 7.22 40.33 29.04
N GLU A 2 7.27 40.67 27.76
CA GLU A 2 6.41 40.18 26.69
C GLU A 2 6.97 38.84 26.19
N ALA A 3 6.17 37.77 26.31
CA ALA A 3 6.55 36.47 25.76
C ALA A 3 6.31 36.50 24.25
N THR A 4 7.40 36.73 23.52
CA THR A 4 7.45 36.71 22.06
C THR A 4 7.11 35.30 21.58
N ALA A 5 6.01 35.16 20.84
CA ALA A 5 5.65 33.93 20.17
C ALA A 5 6.73 33.58 19.13
N VAL A 6 7.40 32.44 19.33
CA VAL A 6 8.25 31.84 18.30
C VAL A 6 7.31 31.34 17.20
N GLY A 7 7.16 32.14 16.16
CA GLY A 7 6.56 31.72 14.90
C GLY A 7 7.39 30.58 14.32
N SER A 8 6.97 29.34 14.54
CA SER A 8 7.51 28.19 13.81
C SER A 8 6.90 28.20 12.41
N SER A 9 7.78 28.44 11.44
CA SER A 9 7.52 28.35 10.01
C SER A 9 7.14 26.92 9.63
N ASP A 10 5.85 26.55 9.70
CA ASP A 10 5.36 25.25 9.22
C ASP A 10 4.31 25.42 8.11
N ALA A 11 4.56 26.36 7.18
CA ALA A 11 3.70 26.67 6.04
C ALA A 11 4.09 25.92 4.74
N ASN A 12 4.80 24.79 4.82
CA ASN A 12 5.16 24.03 3.62
C ASN A 12 5.30 22.51 3.81
N ARG A 13 4.45 21.90 4.67
CA ARG A 13 4.19 20.45 4.53
C ARG A 13 3.35 20.27 3.28
N GLY A 14 4.01 20.21 2.12
CA GLY A 14 3.35 20.02 0.84
C GLY A 14 2.38 18.85 0.94
N HIS A 15 1.09 19.12 0.73
CA HIS A 15 0.05 18.13 0.87
C HIS A 15 0.32 16.98 -0.10
N VAL A 16 0.21 15.73 0.39
CA VAL A 16 0.43 14.52 -0.40
C VAL A 16 -0.92 13.84 -0.61
N MET A 17 -1.24 13.51 -1.86
CA MET A 17 -2.48 12.82 -2.20
C MET A 17 -2.19 11.34 -2.48
N PRO A 18 -2.65 10.41 -1.63
CA PRO A 18 -2.53 8.99 -1.89
C PRO A 18 -3.61 8.51 -2.87
N ILE A 19 -3.20 7.77 -3.90
CA ILE A 19 -4.09 6.99 -4.77
C ILE A 19 -3.82 5.51 -4.49
N ALA A 20 -4.68 4.87 -3.71
CA ALA A 20 -4.61 3.43 -3.49
C ALA A 20 -5.36 2.66 -4.58
N LEU A 21 -4.72 1.63 -5.13
CA LEU A 21 -5.29 0.64 -6.04
C LEU A 21 -4.99 -0.76 -5.50
N HIS A 22 -6.02 -1.57 -5.35
CA HIS A 22 -5.87 -2.97 -4.94
C HIS A 22 -6.04 -3.86 -6.16
N PHE A 23 -5.00 -4.62 -6.49
CA PHE A 23 -5.04 -5.54 -7.60
C PHE A 23 -5.69 -6.86 -7.19
N SER A 24 -6.33 -7.48 -8.17
CA SER A 24 -6.97 -8.78 -8.07
C SER A 24 -6.60 -9.61 -9.30
N VAL A 25 -6.93 -10.90 -9.28
CA VAL A 25 -6.74 -11.79 -10.44
C VAL A 25 -7.40 -11.25 -11.71
N GLN A 26 -8.51 -10.51 -11.57
CA GLN A 26 -9.29 -9.99 -12.70
C GLN A 26 -8.92 -8.55 -13.11
N THR A 27 -8.00 -7.91 -12.39
CA THR A 27 -7.60 -6.53 -12.71
C THR A 27 -6.95 -6.49 -14.09
N SER A 28 -7.48 -5.64 -14.98
CA SER A 28 -6.99 -5.44 -16.34
C SER A 28 -6.27 -4.10 -16.49
N SER A 29 -5.43 -3.97 -17.52
CA SER A 29 -4.75 -2.69 -17.79
C SER A 29 -5.73 -1.55 -18.04
N ALA A 30 -6.87 -1.82 -18.67
CA ALA A 30 -7.89 -0.80 -18.92
C ALA A 30 -8.48 -0.28 -17.61
N VAL A 31 -8.83 -1.18 -16.68
CA VAL A 31 -9.34 -0.80 -15.36
C VAL A 31 -8.30 -0.04 -14.56
N THR A 32 -7.03 -0.48 -14.55
CA THR A 32 -5.93 0.23 -13.90
C THR A 32 -5.79 1.66 -14.45
N GLN A 33 -5.77 1.82 -15.78
CA GLN A 33 -5.65 3.14 -16.40
C GLN A 33 -6.82 4.06 -16.03
N LEU A 34 -8.06 3.58 -16.18
CA LEU A 34 -9.26 4.35 -15.85
C LEU A 34 -9.26 4.77 -14.37
N SER A 35 -8.84 3.87 -13.48
CA SER A 35 -8.83 4.13 -12.03
C SER A 35 -7.77 5.17 -11.64
N LEU A 36 -6.65 5.24 -12.36
CA LEU A 36 -5.65 6.30 -12.18
C LEU A 36 -6.16 7.62 -12.75
N GLU A 37 -6.62 7.62 -13.99
CA GLU A 37 -7.09 8.82 -14.66
C GLU A 37 -8.28 9.48 -13.94
N SER A 38 -9.19 8.69 -13.34
CA SER A 38 -10.34 9.22 -12.61
C SER A 38 -9.98 9.90 -11.30
N LYS A 39 -8.80 9.59 -10.73
CA LYS A 39 -8.33 10.12 -9.44
C LYS A 39 -7.29 11.23 -9.60
N LEU A 40 -6.73 11.41 -10.79
CA LEU A 40 -5.76 12.47 -11.09
C LEU A 40 -6.48 13.74 -11.53
N THR A 41 -5.94 14.89 -11.14
CA THR A 41 -6.50 16.19 -11.53
C THR A 41 -5.96 16.59 -12.89
N LYS A 42 -6.86 17.06 -13.76
CA LYS A 42 -6.50 17.57 -15.08
C LYS A 42 -5.91 18.98 -14.96
N LYS A 43 -4.59 19.10 -15.17
CA LYS A 43 -3.86 20.39 -15.13
C LYS A 43 -3.96 21.14 -16.46
N ARG A 44 -3.93 20.41 -17.59
CA ARG A 44 -4.08 20.93 -18.96
C ARG A 44 -4.83 19.92 -19.83
N LYS A 45 -5.02 20.22 -21.12
CA LYS A 45 -5.75 19.33 -22.05
C LYS A 45 -5.27 17.87 -22.00
N THR A 46 -3.95 17.67 -21.91
CA THR A 46 -3.27 16.36 -21.97
C THR A 46 -2.39 16.07 -20.75
N VAL A 47 -2.43 16.91 -19.72
CA VAL A 47 -1.56 16.77 -18.53
C VAL A 47 -2.44 16.50 -17.32
N LEU A 48 -2.16 15.39 -16.66
CA LEU A 48 -2.77 14.93 -15.41
C LEU A 48 -1.73 15.01 -14.29
N GLY A 49 -2.15 15.20 -13.05
CA GLY A 49 -1.22 15.22 -11.92
C GLY A 49 -1.90 15.59 -10.62
N ALA A 50 -1.09 16.11 -9.69
CA ALA A 50 -1.60 16.67 -8.44
C ALA A 50 -2.53 17.86 -8.69
N ASP A 51 -3.49 18.07 -7.78
CA ASP A 51 -4.29 19.28 -7.75
C ASP A 51 -3.44 20.50 -7.34
N VAL A 52 -4.04 21.70 -7.31
CA VAL A 52 -3.31 22.95 -7.07
C VAL A 52 -2.70 23.01 -5.65
N ASN A 53 -3.33 22.34 -4.68
CA ASN A 53 -2.92 22.40 -3.28
C ASN A 53 -2.03 21.21 -2.86
N THR A 54 -1.95 20.17 -3.69
CA THR A 54 -1.17 18.96 -3.48
C THR A 54 0.15 19.08 -4.23
N ARG A 55 1.24 18.81 -3.53
CA ARG A 55 2.59 18.83 -4.10
C ARG A 55 2.93 17.52 -4.81
N LEU A 56 2.45 16.40 -4.29
CA LEU A 56 2.84 15.07 -4.75
C LEU A 56 1.67 14.08 -4.68
N VAL A 57 1.49 13.32 -5.75
CA VAL A 57 0.61 12.16 -5.79
C VAL A 57 1.42 10.90 -5.49
N VAL A 58 0.98 10.11 -4.51
CA VAL A 58 1.56 8.78 -4.25
C VAL A 58 0.60 7.73 -4.78
N ILE A 59 0.97 7.11 -5.90
CA ILE A 59 0.23 5.96 -6.45
C ILE A 59 0.69 4.72 -5.68
N PHE A 60 -0.20 4.18 -4.87
CA PHE A 60 0.01 2.99 -4.07
C PHE A 60 -0.71 1.80 -4.72
N ILE A 61 0.05 0.76 -5.07
CA ILE A 61 -0.49 -0.49 -5.60
C ILE A 61 -0.34 -1.59 -4.56
N ASP A 62 -1.45 -2.20 -4.19
CA ASP A 62 -1.48 -3.39 -3.37
C ASP A 62 -1.64 -4.64 -4.24
N ASP A 63 -1.05 -5.77 -3.82
CA ASP A 63 -1.04 -7.04 -4.55
C ASP A 63 -0.58 -6.93 -6.03
N ILE A 64 0.51 -6.19 -6.29
CA ILE A 64 1.06 -5.91 -7.64
C ILE A 64 1.23 -7.16 -8.52
N ASN A 65 1.50 -8.30 -7.89
CA ASN A 65 1.82 -9.56 -8.55
C ASN A 65 0.69 -10.60 -8.56
N LEU A 66 -0.51 -10.19 -8.18
CA LEU A 66 -1.72 -11.00 -8.24
C LEU A 66 -2.46 -11.02 -9.60
N PRO A 67 -2.38 -10.00 -10.47
CA PRO A 67 -3.10 -10.03 -11.75
C PRO A 67 -2.80 -11.26 -12.60
N LYS A 68 -3.82 -11.77 -13.29
CA LYS A 68 -3.67 -12.96 -14.13
C LYS A 68 -2.62 -12.75 -15.23
N VAL A 69 -1.77 -13.76 -15.38
CA VAL A 69 -0.79 -13.85 -16.46
C VAL A 69 -1.49 -14.21 -17.77
N GLU A 70 -1.19 -13.47 -18.84
CA GLU A 70 -1.69 -13.79 -20.19
C GLU A 70 -0.94 -14.97 -20.82
N ARG A 71 -1.40 -15.41 -22.00
CA ARG A 71 -0.87 -16.59 -22.70
C ARG A 71 0.65 -16.56 -22.89
N HIS A 72 1.24 -15.38 -23.05
CA HIS A 72 2.67 -15.20 -23.31
C HIS A 72 3.48 -14.85 -22.05
N GLY A 73 2.90 -14.98 -20.85
CA GLY A 73 3.64 -14.75 -19.60
C GLY A 73 3.63 -13.31 -19.11
N ALA A 74 3.04 -12.36 -19.86
CA ALA A 74 2.94 -10.97 -19.43
C ALA A 74 1.78 -10.74 -18.44
N GLN A 75 1.87 -9.65 -17.68
CA GLN A 75 0.78 -9.14 -16.84
C GLN A 75 0.43 -7.73 -17.31
N PRO A 76 -0.61 -7.54 -18.13
CA PRO A 76 -0.92 -6.25 -18.75
C PRO A 76 -1.02 -5.05 -17.78
N PRO A 77 -1.58 -5.18 -16.56
CA PRO A 77 -1.57 -4.09 -15.58
C PRO A 77 -0.16 -3.63 -15.17
N ILE A 78 0.77 -4.58 -15.01
CA ILE A 78 2.16 -4.29 -14.63
C ILE A 78 2.90 -3.63 -15.78
N GLU A 79 2.67 -4.09 -17.02
CA GLU A 79 3.27 -3.49 -18.21
C GLU A 79 2.78 -2.05 -18.45
N LEU A 80 1.52 -1.76 -18.15
CA LEU A 80 1.00 -0.39 -18.15
C LEU A 80 1.72 0.49 -17.11
N LEU A 81 1.93 -0.02 -15.89
CA LEU A 81 2.67 0.72 -14.87
C LEU A 81 4.14 0.92 -15.26
N ARG A 82 4.76 -0.07 -15.91
CA ARG A 82 6.11 0.04 -16.47
C ARG A 82 6.18 1.16 -17.51
N GLN A 83 5.21 1.23 -18.42
CA GLN A 83 5.09 2.32 -19.39
C GLN A 83 5.01 3.68 -18.68
N TYR A 84 4.20 3.80 -17.64
CA TYR A 84 4.11 5.04 -16.86
C TYR A 84 5.44 5.41 -16.17
N LEU A 85 6.15 4.45 -15.59
CA LEU A 85 7.44 4.72 -14.94
C LEU A 85 8.50 5.21 -15.94
N GLU A 86 8.50 4.65 -17.15
CA GLU A 86 9.47 4.93 -18.21
C GLU A 86 9.16 6.24 -18.96
N PHE A 87 7.90 6.46 -19.33
CA PHE A 87 7.50 7.58 -20.19
C PHE A 87 6.71 8.69 -19.49
N LYS A 88 6.43 8.54 -18.19
CA LYS A 88 5.67 9.51 -17.38
C LYS A 88 4.27 9.80 -17.92
N GLY A 89 3.56 8.76 -18.37
CA GLY A 89 2.22 8.92 -18.91
C GLY A 89 1.59 7.67 -19.50
N PHE A 90 0.43 7.86 -20.10
CA PHE A 90 -0.37 6.81 -20.74
C PHE A 90 -0.86 7.27 -22.11
N TYR A 91 -1.15 6.31 -22.98
CA TYR A 91 -1.81 6.59 -24.25
C TYR A 91 -3.32 6.51 -24.07
N ASP A 92 -4.05 7.51 -24.56
CA ASP A 92 -5.51 7.49 -24.62
C ASP A 92 -5.97 6.44 -25.66
N ARG A 93 -6.77 5.45 -25.22
CA ARG A 93 -7.17 4.31 -26.03
C ARG A 93 -8.29 4.63 -27.04
N ASP A 94 -8.99 5.74 -26.85
CA ASP A 94 -10.13 6.13 -27.69
C ASP A 94 -9.74 7.26 -28.66
N LYS A 95 -8.98 8.24 -28.17
CA LYS A 95 -8.62 9.46 -28.89
C LYS A 95 -7.17 9.47 -29.37
N PHE A 96 -6.40 8.43 -29.05
CA PHE A 96 -5.07 8.19 -29.60
C PHE A 96 -4.08 9.36 -29.41
N PHE A 97 -4.06 9.95 -28.22
CA PHE A 97 -3.10 10.98 -27.85
C PHE A 97 -2.41 10.63 -26.52
N TRP A 98 -1.23 11.21 -26.29
CA TRP A 98 -0.46 11.00 -25.07
C TRP A 98 -1.02 11.85 -23.90
N LYS A 99 -1.23 11.20 -22.75
CA LYS A 99 -1.55 11.84 -21.47
C LYS A 99 -0.33 11.79 -20.57
N GLU A 100 0.25 12.94 -20.30
CA GLU A 100 1.37 13.08 -19.37
C GLU A 100 0.87 13.08 -17.93
N VAL A 101 1.57 12.38 -17.04
CA VAL A 101 1.29 12.34 -15.60
C VAL A 101 2.46 12.95 -14.84
N THR A 102 2.25 14.11 -14.24
CA THR A 102 3.27 14.85 -13.50
C THR A 102 3.09 14.71 -11.98
N ASP A 103 4.11 15.12 -11.23
CA ASP A 103 4.05 15.28 -9.76
C ASP A 103 3.62 13.98 -9.04
N SER A 104 4.11 12.83 -9.49
CA SER A 104 3.69 11.53 -8.97
C SER A 104 4.85 10.56 -8.74
N VAL A 105 4.68 9.70 -7.75
CA VAL A 105 5.57 8.58 -7.43
C VAL A 105 4.76 7.30 -7.29
N LEU A 106 5.40 6.15 -7.54
CA LEU A 106 4.80 4.83 -7.42
C LEU A 106 5.37 4.09 -6.22
N LEU A 107 4.49 3.55 -5.37
CA LEU A 107 4.78 2.58 -4.33
C LEU A 107 3.99 1.31 -4.66
N ALA A 108 4.65 0.15 -4.64
CA ALA A 108 4.01 -1.12 -4.96
C ALA A 108 4.34 -2.16 -3.89
N LEU A 109 3.31 -2.87 -3.44
CA LEU A 109 3.42 -4.01 -2.53
C LEU A 109 3.04 -5.29 -3.28
N GLY A 110 3.74 -6.37 -2.97
CA GLY A 110 3.46 -7.70 -3.51
C GLY A 110 3.80 -8.76 -2.49
N GLY A 111 3.08 -9.89 -2.56
CA GLY A 111 3.42 -11.06 -1.76
C GLY A 111 4.55 -11.86 -2.40
N LEU A 112 5.16 -12.76 -1.63
CA LEU A 112 6.09 -13.75 -2.17
C LEU A 112 5.40 -14.59 -3.26
N PRO A 113 6.13 -15.04 -4.31
CA PRO A 113 5.57 -15.90 -5.35
C PRO A 113 5.08 -17.24 -4.77
N SER A 114 3.78 -17.30 -4.44
CA SER A 114 3.10 -18.47 -3.88
C SER A 114 1.59 -18.21 -3.86
N GLY A 115 0.77 -19.27 -3.78
CA GLY A 115 -0.68 -19.16 -3.56
C GLY A 115 -1.43 -18.33 -4.61
N GLY A 116 -1.03 -18.44 -5.89
CA GLY A 116 -1.63 -17.68 -6.99
C GLY A 116 -0.96 -16.33 -7.29
N ARG A 117 0.09 -15.96 -6.55
CA ARG A 117 0.93 -14.79 -6.86
C ARG A 117 2.09 -15.16 -7.78
N HIS A 118 2.38 -14.29 -8.73
CA HIS A 118 3.40 -14.51 -9.76
C HIS A 118 4.71 -13.78 -9.42
N PRO A 119 5.86 -14.19 -9.97
CA PRO A 119 7.07 -13.38 -9.93
C PRO A 119 6.87 -12.07 -10.70
N VAL A 120 7.29 -10.95 -10.12
CA VAL A 120 7.22 -9.64 -10.80
C VAL A 120 8.32 -9.56 -11.87
N CYS A 121 7.98 -9.02 -13.04
CA CYS A 121 8.93 -8.88 -14.15
C CYS A 121 10.17 -8.04 -13.74
N PRO A 122 11.41 -8.52 -13.96
CA PRO A 122 12.62 -7.77 -13.66
C PRO A 122 12.69 -6.40 -14.36
N ARG A 123 12.09 -6.28 -15.55
CA ARG A 123 12.02 -5.00 -16.29
C ARG A 123 11.17 -3.95 -15.59
N PHE A 124 10.20 -4.37 -14.76
CA PHE A 124 9.42 -3.47 -13.93
C PHE A 124 10.21 -3.10 -12.67
N ILE A 125 10.80 -4.10 -12.01
CA ILE A 125 11.59 -3.92 -10.78
C ILE A 125 12.76 -2.94 -10.98
N ARG A 126 13.42 -2.94 -12.14
CA ARG A 126 14.56 -2.03 -12.42
C ARG A 126 14.24 -0.54 -12.25
N HIS A 127 12.97 -0.16 -12.33
CA HIS A 127 12.54 1.24 -12.19
C HIS A 127 12.39 1.67 -10.71
N PHE A 128 12.49 0.74 -9.76
CA PHE A 128 12.42 1.02 -8.33
C PHE A 128 13.82 1.28 -7.79
N ALA A 129 13.98 2.38 -7.05
CA ALA A 129 15.23 2.71 -6.38
C ALA A 129 15.52 1.76 -5.19
N ALA A 130 14.48 1.23 -4.58
CA ALA A 130 14.58 0.31 -3.44
C ALA A 130 13.50 -0.76 -3.50
N VAL A 131 13.88 -1.98 -3.18
CA VAL A 131 12.98 -3.13 -3.03
C VAL A 131 13.27 -3.76 -1.68
N PHE A 132 12.26 -3.82 -0.81
CA PHE A 132 12.39 -4.35 0.53
C PHE A 132 11.67 -5.69 0.63
N CYS A 133 12.35 -6.69 1.19
CA CYS A 133 11.71 -7.93 1.64
C CYS A 133 11.43 -7.79 3.14
N LEU A 134 10.15 -7.68 3.51
CA LEU A 134 9.78 -7.52 4.91
C LEU A 134 9.73 -8.90 5.58
N PRO A 135 10.51 -9.14 6.65
CA PRO A 135 10.42 -10.36 7.41
C PRO A 135 9.08 -10.44 8.14
N SER A 136 8.69 -11.65 8.57
CA SER A 136 7.58 -11.82 9.50
C SER A 136 7.85 -11.07 10.81
N SER A 137 6.80 -10.48 11.40
CA SER A 137 6.90 -9.81 12.70
C SER A 137 7.36 -10.77 13.79
N ASP A 138 8.24 -10.27 14.67
CA ASP A 138 8.73 -11.01 15.82
C ASP A 138 7.64 -11.21 16.89
N GLU A 139 7.77 -12.27 17.70
CA GLU A 139 6.81 -12.64 18.74
C GLU A 139 6.66 -11.55 19.80
N GLU A 140 7.76 -10.96 20.25
CA GLU A 140 7.75 -9.89 21.25
C GLU A 140 7.04 -8.65 20.70
N SER A 141 7.34 -8.29 19.45
CA SER A 141 6.67 -7.19 18.75
C SER A 141 5.16 -7.43 18.60
N MET A 142 4.75 -8.65 18.23
CA MET A 142 3.32 -9.00 18.13
C MET A 142 2.64 -8.91 19.48
N LYS A 143 3.23 -9.49 20.54
CA LYS A 143 2.69 -9.40 21.91
C LYS A 143 2.55 -7.95 22.33
N GLN A 144 3.59 -7.13 22.14
CA GLN A 144 3.56 -5.72 22.49
C GLN A 144 2.42 -4.98 21.80
N ILE A 145 2.22 -5.18 20.49
CA ILE A 145 1.12 -4.56 19.73
C ILE A 145 -0.24 -4.98 20.32
N PHE A 146 -0.49 -6.29 20.46
CA PHE A 146 -1.79 -6.78 20.91
C PHE A 146 -2.06 -6.48 22.40
N GLN A 147 -1.05 -6.56 23.27
CA GLN A 147 -1.18 -6.21 24.69
C GLN A 147 -1.47 -4.72 24.86
N THR A 148 -0.86 -3.85 24.03
CA THR A 148 -1.13 -2.40 24.06
C THR A 148 -2.57 -2.12 23.67
N ILE A 149 -3.06 -2.73 22.58
CA ILE A 149 -4.45 -2.59 22.12
C ILE A 149 -5.43 -3.11 23.19
N MET A 150 -5.15 -4.29 23.74
CA MET A 150 -5.99 -4.90 24.78
C MET A 150 -6.04 -4.04 26.04
N SER A 151 -4.88 -3.54 26.50
CA SER A 151 -4.80 -2.66 27.68
C SER A 151 -5.60 -1.37 27.47
N ALA A 152 -5.49 -0.75 26.30
CA ALA A 152 -6.26 0.44 25.95
C ALA A 152 -7.77 0.15 25.92
N HIS A 153 -8.18 -0.99 25.37
CA HIS A 153 -9.58 -1.40 25.32
C HIS A 153 -10.17 -1.66 26.72
N ILE A 154 -9.44 -2.37 27.58
CA ILE A 154 -9.81 -2.60 28.98
C ILE A 154 -10.02 -1.26 29.70
N ALA A 155 -9.12 -0.31 29.51
CA ALA A 155 -9.22 1.02 30.12
C ALA A 155 -10.45 1.80 29.61
N PHE A 156 -10.78 1.66 28.32
CA PHE A 156 -11.94 2.31 27.71
C PHE A 156 -13.28 1.72 28.19
N CYS A 157 -13.37 0.39 28.32
CA CYS A 157 -14.61 -0.30 28.72
C CYS A 157 -14.96 -0.19 30.21
N GLY A 158 -14.07 0.36 31.04
CA GLY A 158 -14.32 0.67 32.45
C GLY A 158 -13.42 -0.09 33.43
N THR A 159 -13.83 -0.08 34.70
CA THR A 159 -13.05 -0.66 35.79
C THR A 159 -13.31 -2.16 35.95
N PHE A 160 -12.43 -2.96 35.37
CA PHE A 160 -12.33 -4.39 35.66
C PHE A 160 -11.54 -4.66 36.94
N SER A 161 -11.85 -5.77 37.62
CA SER A 161 -11.01 -6.27 38.71
C SER A 161 -9.61 -6.59 38.19
N LYS A 162 -8.59 -6.52 39.05
CA LYS A 162 -7.21 -6.86 38.69
C LYS A 162 -7.11 -8.27 38.08
N SER A 163 -7.80 -9.25 38.67
CA SER A 163 -7.83 -10.62 38.17
C SER A 163 -8.39 -10.73 36.75
N ALA A 164 -9.45 -10.00 36.42
CA ALA A 164 -10.02 -10.00 35.07
C ALA A 164 -9.05 -9.37 34.06
N LYS A 165 -8.35 -8.30 34.43
CA LYS A 165 -7.32 -7.67 33.58
C LYS A 165 -6.16 -8.61 33.29
N ASP A 166 -5.67 -9.29 34.33
CA ASP A 166 -4.53 -10.21 34.22
C ASP A 166 -4.88 -11.39 33.28
N VAL A 167 -6.09 -11.95 33.38
CA VAL A 167 -6.56 -13.02 32.48
C VAL A 167 -6.68 -12.54 31.03
N LEU A 168 -7.19 -11.33 30.80
CA LEU A 168 -7.32 -10.77 29.45
C LEU A 168 -5.97 -10.50 28.78
N LEU A 169 -4.96 -10.08 29.56
CA LEU A 169 -3.59 -9.93 29.04
C LEU A 169 -2.92 -11.28 28.79
N GLN A 170 -3.13 -12.27 29.66
CA GLN A 170 -2.65 -13.65 29.43
C GLN A 170 -3.29 -14.30 28.19
N LEU A 171 -4.52 -13.94 27.86
CA LEU A 171 -5.18 -14.40 26.63
C LEU A 171 -4.42 -13.96 25.38
N VAL A 172 -3.88 -12.74 25.37
CA VAL A 172 -3.05 -12.25 24.26
C VAL A 172 -1.81 -13.12 24.10
N ASP A 173 -1.10 -13.39 25.20
CA ASP A 173 0.11 -14.22 25.18
C ASP A 173 -0.19 -15.64 24.68
N THR A 174 -1.27 -16.24 25.17
CA THR A 174 -1.71 -17.58 24.76
C THR A 174 -2.07 -17.62 23.28
N THR A 175 -2.75 -16.58 22.78
CA THR A 175 -3.14 -16.48 21.36
C THR A 175 -1.92 -16.33 20.45
N CYS A 176 -0.95 -15.50 20.85
CA CYS A 176 0.32 -15.35 20.14
C CYS A 176 1.10 -16.67 20.08
N GLN A 177 1.13 -17.43 21.17
CA GLN A 177 1.75 -18.76 21.21
C GLN A 177 0.99 -19.79 20.36
N PHE A 178 -0.34 -19.78 20.38
CA PHE A 178 -1.16 -20.71 19.60
C PHE A 178 -0.95 -20.54 18.09
N ARG A 179 -0.89 -19.28 17.61
CA ARG A 179 -0.61 -18.96 16.19
C ARG A 179 0.68 -19.60 15.67
N ARG A 180 1.67 -19.78 16.54
CA ARG A 180 2.97 -20.36 16.18
C ARG A 180 2.90 -21.86 15.93
N LYS A 181 1.96 -22.58 16.55
CA LYS A 181 1.84 -24.03 16.32
C LYS A 181 1.46 -24.24 14.86
N PRO A 182 2.29 -24.92 14.05
CA PRO A 182 1.88 -25.27 12.70
C PRO A 182 0.57 -26.05 12.83
N ILE A 183 -0.45 -25.63 12.07
CA ILE A 183 -1.60 -26.48 11.81
C ILE A 183 -0.98 -27.75 11.24
N ALA A 184 -0.94 -28.82 12.03
CA ALA A 184 -0.42 -30.09 11.58
C ALA A 184 -1.21 -30.44 10.32
N SER A 185 -0.59 -30.28 9.15
CA SER A 185 -1.16 -30.64 7.87
C SER A 185 -1.50 -32.12 7.97
N HIS A 186 -2.76 -32.43 8.22
CA HIS A 186 -3.30 -33.76 7.99
C HIS A 186 -3.31 -33.89 6.47
N THR A 187 -2.16 -34.29 5.93
CA THR A 187 -2.06 -34.84 4.60
C THR A 187 -2.89 -36.12 4.62
N ILE A 188 -4.06 -36.07 3.98
CA ILE A 188 -4.80 -37.24 3.51
C ILE A 188 -4.34 -37.51 2.09
#